data_AF-A0AA36GN58-F1
#
_entry.id   AF-A0AA36GN58-F1
#
_cell.length_a   1.000
_cell.length_b   1.000
_cell.length_c   1.000
_cell.angle_alpha   90.00
_cell.angle_beta   90.00
_cell.angle_gamma   90.00
#
_symmetry.space_group_name_H-M   'P 1'
#
loop_
_entity.id
_entity.type
_entity.pdbx_description
1 polymer ?
#
loop_
_entity_poly.entity_id
_entity_poly.type
_entity_poly.pdbx_seq_one_letter_code
_entity_poly.pdbx_strand_id
1 'polypeptide(L)'
;MDRFMQESKLPSSVEEAIQRVRDPKEDFAYIDDATVVKYAAYTDCQLEQIGTEFSRKPYAIAVQSGHILKDRISSAILKLLNQRKLETLKEKWWNNNPNKAICADTSDESDGISIQNIGGVFIVILGGIVISVITLCIEYFYQRKSSVHDLENHNDVEERKETNGASLASLRYHNNSSGSANHNNHATSFAADNAGFQY
;
A
#
# COMPACT_ATOMS: atom_id res chain seq x y z
N MET A 1 34.81 11.36 8.60
CA MET A 1 34.74 11.73 7.18
C MET A 1 36.05 12.35 6.71
N ASP A 2 36.52 13.42 7.37
CA ASP A 2 37.70 14.18 6.91
C ASP A 2 39.02 13.40 6.87
N ARG A 3 39.22 12.43 7.77
CA ARG A 3 40.44 11.60 7.80
C ARG A 3 40.57 10.72 6.55
N PHE A 4 39.45 10.13 6.10
CA PHE A 4 39.41 9.30 4.90
C PHE A 4 39.60 10.14 3.63
N MET A 5 39.07 11.37 3.57
CA MET A 5 39.30 12.26 2.43
C MET A 5 40.77 12.72 2.31
N GLN A 6 41.49 12.84 3.43
CA GLN A 6 42.93 13.17 3.39
C GLN A 6 43.79 11.98 2.96
N GLU A 7 43.42 10.76 3.32
CA GLU A 7 44.17 9.54 2.97
C GLU A 7 43.97 9.11 1.51
N SER A 8 42.76 9.29 0.97
CA SER A 8 42.39 8.77 -0.35
C SER A 8 42.86 9.61 -1.55
N LYS A 9 43.38 10.83 -1.31
CA LYS A 9 43.86 11.81 -2.30
C LYS A 9 42.83 12.14 -3.40
N LEU A 10 42.49 13.41 -3.53
CA LEU A 10 41.55 13.84 -4.57
C LEU A 10 42.11 13.57 -5.98
N PRO A 11 41.32 12.98 -6.89
CA PRO A 11 41.72 12.80 -8.28
C PRO A 11 41.85 14.16 -8.96
N SER A 12 42.77 14.26 -9.92
CA SER A 12 43.05 15.51 -10.64
C SER A 12 42.14 15.71 -11.85
N SER A 13 41.57 14.63 -12.39
CA SER A 13 40.59 14.65 -13.47
C SER A 13 39.45 13.66 -13.23
N VAL A 14 38.35 13.84 -13.96
CA VAL A 14 37.18 12.94 -13.90
C VAL A 14 37.58 11.54 -14.37
N GLU A 15 38.38 11.43 -15.42
CA GLU A 15 38.82 10.14 -15.98
C GLU A 15 39.68 9.35 -14.99
N GLU A 16 40.59 10.02 -14.28
CA GLU A 16 41.37 9.41 -13.20
C GLU A 16 40.44 8.91 -12.07
N ALA A 17 39.44 9.72 -11.71
CA ALA A 17 38.47 9.35 -10.70
C ALA A 17 37.66 8.10 -11.09
N ILE A 18 37.15 8.06 -12.33
CA ILE A 18 36.41 6.92 -12.85
C ILE A 18 37.28 5.66 -12.90
N GLN A 19 38.55 5.79 -13.31
CA GLN A 19 39.47 4.66 -13.32
C GLN A 19 39.72 4.08 -11.93
N ARG A 20 39.83 4.94 -10.91
CA ARG A 20 40.00 4.51 -9.50
C ARG A 20 38.74 3.86 -8.94
N VAL A 21 37.56 4.40 -9.22
CA VAL A 21 36.27 3.77 -8.82
C VAL A 21 36.12 2.38 -9.44
N ARG A 22 36.62 2.19 -10.67
CA ARG A 22 36.56 0.91 -11.36
C ARG A 22 37.54 -0.14 -10.80
N ASP A 23 38.62 0.28 -10.14
CA ASP A 23 39.60 -0.68 -9.61
C ASP A 23 39.02 -1.39 -8.37
N PRO A 24 38.73 -2.70 -8.43
CA PRO A 24 38.14 -3.43 -7.30
C PRO A 24 39.08 -3.55 -6.10
N LYS A 25 40.35 -3.14 -6.24
CA LYS A 25 41.34 -3.14 -5.14
C LYS A 25 41.29 -1.86 -4.31
N GLU A 26 40.70 -0.79 -4.84
CA GLU A 26 40.54 0.47 -4.11
C GLU A 26 39.11 0.60 -3.57
N ASP A 27 38.97 0.86 -2.27
CA ASP A 27 37.69 1.25 -1.67
C ASP A 27 37.51 2.76 -1.83
N PHE A 28 37.08 3.17 -3.03
CA PHE A 28 36.99 4.58 -3.43
C PHE A 28 35.63 4.91 -4.02
N ALA A 29 35.01 5.97 -3.52
CA ALA A 29 33.77 6.53 -4.07
C ALA A 29 34.04 7.93 -4.64
N TYR A 30 33.55 8.18 -5.85
CA TYR A 30 33.64 9.49 -6.49
C TYR A 30 32.36 10.30 -6.30
N ILE A 31 32.51 11.55 -5.88
CA ILE A 31 31.40 12.48 -5.69
C ILE A 31 31.68 13.72 -6.53
N ASP A 32 30.75 14.05 -7.43
CA ASP A 32 30.81 15.21 -8.32
C ASP A 32 29.40 15.68 -8.66
N ASP A 33 29.29 16.69 -9.52
CA ASP A 33 28.02 17.16 -10.05
C ASP A 33 27.20 16.01 -10.64
N ALA A 34 25.89 16.01 -10.34
CA ALA A 34 24.99 14.92 -10.65
C ALA A 34 24.99 14.52 -12.13
N THR A 35 25.12 15.50 -13.04
CA THR A 35 25.16 15.26 -14.49
C THR A 35 26.42 14.52 -14.93
N VAL A 36 27.57 14.80 -14.30
CA VAL A 36 28.85 14.14 -14.60
C VAL A 36 28.80 12.68 -14.16
N VAL A 37 28.39 12.43 -12.92
CA VAL A 37 28.23 11.08 -12.36
C VAL A 37 27.18 10.29 -13.15
N LYS A 38 26.04 10.90 -13.46
CA LYS A 38 24.99 10.29 -14.27
C LYS A 38 25.48 9.94 -15.67
N TYR A 39 26.27 10.81 -16.30
CA TYR A 39 26.84 10.53 -17.61
C TYR A 39 27.85 9.36 -17.57
N ALA A 40 28.68 9.30 -16.52
CA ALA A 40 29.61 8.19 -16.33
C ALA A 40 28.87 6.85 -16.18
N ALA A 41 27.86 6.77 -15.30
CA ALA A 41 27.02 5.56 -15.16
C ALA A 41 26.20 5.25 -16.42
N TYR A 42 25.80 6.27 -17.18
CA TYR A 42 25.05 6.09 -18.43
C TYR A 42 25.90 5.50 -19.59
N THR A 43 27.22 5.70 -19.54
CA THR A 43 28.16 5.27 -20.58
C THR A 43 28.98 4.05 -20.20
N ASP A 44 28.90 3.60 -18.95
CA ASP A 44 29.67 2.47 -18.42
C ASP A 44 28.85 1.66 -17.42
N CYS A 45 28.54 0.41 -17.77
CA CYS A 45 27.73 -0.49 -16.95
C CYS A 45 28.43 -0.99 -15.68
N GLN A 46 29.73 -0.74 -15.53
CA GLN A 46 30.47 -1.09 -14.31
C GLN A 46 30.31 -0.04 -13.21
N LEU A 47 29.67 1.09 -13.53
CA LEU A 47 29.48 2.21 -12.62
C LEU A 47 28.00 2.33 -12.29
N GLU A 48 27.71 2.59 -11.02
CA GLU A 48 26.35 2.84 -10.54
C GLU A 48 26.33 4.11 -9.70
N GLN A 49 25.29 4.93 -9.89
CA GLN A 49 25.04 6.08 -9.04
C GLN A 49 24.32 5.61 -7.78
N ILE A 50 24.97 5.80 -6.62
CA ILE A 50 24.36 5.45 -5.33
C ILE A 50 23.62 6.66 -4.75
N GLY A 51 22.34 6.46 -4.42
CA GLY A 51 21.50 7.44 -3.75
C GLY A 51 20.96 8.54 -4.66
N THR A 52 20.37 9.58 -4.06
CA THR A 52 19.77 10.72 -4.77
C THR A 52 20.71 11.91 -4.84
N GLU A 53 20.44 12.82 -5.77
CA GLU A 53 21.19 14.06 -5.91
C GLU A 53 21.07 14.91 -4.61
N PHE A 54 22.18 15.12 -3.91
CA PHE A 54 22.21 15.91 -2.67
C PHE A 54 21.83 17.38 -2.90
N SER A 55 22.16 17.94 -4.07
CA SER A 55 21.85 19.32 -4.42
C SER A 55 21.66 19.49 -5.92
N ARG A 56 20.52 20.09 -6.31
CA ARG A 56 20.26 20.45 -7.70
C ARG A 56 20.80 21.84 -7.98
N LYS A 57 21.88 21.91 -8.75
CA LYS A 57 22.48 23.17 -9.19
C LYS A 57 22.09 23.43 -10.65
N PRO A 58 21.34 24.51 -10.96
CA PRO A 58 21.02 24.84 -12.34
C PRO A 58 22.24 25.44 -13.06
N TYR A 59 22.40 25.10 -14.34
CA TYR A 59 23.37 25.76 -15.21
C TYR A 59 22.87 27.13 -15.65
N ALA A 60 23.78 28.12 -15.68
CA ALA A 60 23.48 29.49 -16.09
C ALA A 60 24.58 30.04 -16.99
N ILE A 61 24.20 30.91 -17.92
CA ILE A 61 25.13 31.64 -18.79
C ILE A 61 25.43 32.99 -18.13
N ALA A 62 26.68 33.22 -17.76
CA ALA A 62 27.11 34.48 -17.18
C ALA A 62 27.44 35.51 -18.28
N VAL A 63 26.99 36.75 -18.08
CA VAL A 63 27.29 37.90 -18.94
C VAL A 63 27.75 39.03 -18.05
N GLN A 64 28.66 39.90 -18.54
CA GLN A 64 29.12 41.07 -17.81
C GLN A 64 27.94 41.96 -17.37
N SER A 65 28.00 42.42 -16.12
CA SER A 65 26.99 43.31 -15.54
C SER A 65 26.79 44.56 -16.39
N GLY A 66 25.53 44.89 -16.68
CA GLY A 66 25.16 46.06 -17.49
C GLY A 66 25.17 45.84 -19.01
N HIS A 67 25.55 44.65 -19.49
CA HIS A 67 25.59 44.38 -20.92
C HIS A 67 24.20 44.02 -21.48
N ILE A 68 23.81 44.63 -22.60
CA ILE A 68 22.50 44.46 -23.27
C ILE A 68 22.18 43.02 -23.69
N LEU A 69 23.21 42.17 -23.79
CA LEU A 69 23.06 40.78 -24.21
C LEU A 69 22.37 39.92 -23.15
N LYS A 70 22.42 40.32 -21.88
CA LYS A 70 21.75 39.61 -20.78
C LYS A 70 20.27 39.38 -21.11
N ASP A 71 19.57 40.46 -21.48
CA ASP A 71 18.13 40.40 -21.73
C ASP A 71 17.83 39.63 -23.02
N ARG A 72 18.64 39.83 -24.07
CA ARG A 72 18.51 39.10 -25.33
C ARG A 72 18.69 37.58 -25.16
N ILE A 73 19.70 37.14 -24.41
CA ILE A 73 19.93 35.71 -24.13
C ILE A 73 18.78 35.16 -23.29
N SER A 74 18.34 35.88 -22.25
CA SER A 74 17.25 35.46 -21.38
C SER A 74 15.94 35.26 -22.16
N SER A 75 15.57 36.20 -23.03
CA SER A 75 14.40 36.07 -23.90
C SER A 75 14.54 34.93 -24.90
N ALA A 76 15.73 34.71 -25.46
CA ALA A 76 15.99 33.60 -26.38
C ALA A 76 15.83 32.24 -25.69
N ILE A 77 16.37 32.07 -24.47
CA ILE A 77 16.22 30.86 -23.67
C ILE A 77 14.74 30.59 -23.38
N LEU A 78 13.99 31.62 -22.96
CA LEU A 78 12.54 31.48 -22.71
C LEU A 78 11.79 31.04 -23.97
N LYS A 79 12.15 31.56 -25.15
CA LYS A 79 11.56 31.12 -26.41
C LYS A 79 11.86 29.65 -26.70
N LEU A 80 13.08 29.17 -26.43
CA LEU A 80 13.45 27.77 -26.60
C LEU A 80 12.71 26.85 -25.63
N LEU A 81 12.51 27.29 -24.37
CA LEU A 81 11.71 26.57 -23.37
C LEU A 81 10.23 26.47 -23.80
N ASN A 82 9.61 27.58 -24.20
CA ASN A 82 8.22 27.61 -24.66
C ASN A 82 8.02 26.73 -25.92
N GLN A 83 9.02 26.63 -26.78
CA GLN A 83 9.00 25.77 -27.97
C GLN A 83 9.39 24.31 -27.66
N ARG A 84 9.66 23.94 -26.40
CA ARG A 84 10.16 22.61 -25.97
C ARG A 84 11.43 22.13 -26.69
N LYS A 85 12.19 23.02 -27.33
CA LYS A 85 13.42 22.65 -28.05
C LYS A 85 14.52 22.13 -27.13
N LEU A 86 14.56 22.63 -25.90
CA LEU A 86 15.52 22.15 -24.90
C LEU A 86 15.22 20.70 -24.48
N GLU A 87 13.95 20.29 -24.42
CA GLU A 87 13.59 18.90 -24.17
C GLU A 87 14.03 17.99 -25.32
N THR A 88 13.82 18.42 -26.57
CA THR A 88 14.30 17.67 -27.75
C THR A 88 15.83 17.55 -27.75
N LEU A 89 16.55 18.60 -27.35
CA LEU A 89 18.01 18.55 -27.21
C LEU A 89 18.42 17.60 -26.08
N LYS A 90 17.73 17.63 -24.94
CA LYS A 90 17.96 16.71 -23.83
C LYS A 90 17.79 15.26 -24.29
N GLU A 91 16.69 14.95 -24.96
CA GLU A 91 16.43 13.62 -25.53
C GLU A 91 17.51 13.21 -26.54
N LYS A 92 17.93 14.14 -27.40
CA LYS A 92 19.00 13.87 -28.36
C LYS A 92 20.33 13.50 -27.69
N TRP A 93 20.71 14.21 -26.65
CA TRP A 93 22.01 14.03 -25.97
C TRP A 93 22.02 12.95 -24.91
N TRP A 94 20.87 12.63 -24.34
CA TRP A 94 20.72 11.52 -23.41
C TRP A 94 20.23 10.29 -24.16
N ASN A 95 18.95 10.21 -24.51
CA ASN A 95 18.34 8.99 -25.06
C ASN A 95 18.95 8.51 -26.39
N ASN A 96 19.26 9.44 -27.30
CA ASN A 96 19.79 9.12 -28.64
C ASN A 96 21.33 9.22 -28.72
N ASN A 97 22.02 9.13 -27.58
CA ASN A 97 23.47 9.19 -27.54
C ASN A 97 24.09 7.88 -28.07
N PRO A 98 24.96 7.92 -29.10
CA PRO A 98 25.66 6.72 -29.59
C PRO A 98 26.60 6.09 -28.54
N ASN A 99 27.04 6.87 -27.54
CA ASN A 99 27.92 6.38 -26.48
C ASN A 99 27.14 5.78 -25.29
N LYS A 100 25.81 5.68 -25.36
CA LYS A 100 25.01 5.01 -24.33
C LYS A 100 25.47 3.55 -24.23
N ALA A 101 25.84 3.11 -23.03
CA ALA A 101 26.06 1.69 -22.80
C ALA A 101 24.72 0.94 -22.76
N ILE A 102 24.62 -0.15 -23.52
CA ILE A 102 23.50 -1.08 -23.42
C ILE A 102 23.85 -2.06 -22.31
N CYS A 103 23.45 -1.72 -21.09
CA CYS A 103 23.58 -2.60 -19.95
C CYS A 103 22.47 -3.64 -20.01
N ALA A 104 22.75 -4.89 -19.63
CA ALA A 104 21.68 -5.87 -19.44
C ALA A 104 20.82 -5.36 -18.28
N ASP A 105 19.64 -4.83 -18.62
CA ASP A 105 18.71 -4.27 -17.66
C ASP A 105 18.31 -5.34 -16.65
N THR A 106 18.93 -5.29 -15.46
CA THR A 106 18.34 -5.85 -14.24
C THR A 106 17.31 -4.87 -13.64
N SER A 107 17.14 -3.71 -14.28
CA SER A 107 16.34 -2.55 -13.83
C SER A 107 15.11 -2.24 -14.69
N ASP A 108 14.79 -3.03 -15.71
CA ASP A 108 13.49 -2.95 -16.40
C ASP A 108 12.33 -3.53 -15.55
N GLU A 109 12.59 -3.85 -14.28
CA GLU A 109 11.64 -4.28 -13.27
C GLU A 109 11.20 -3.14 -12.32
N SER A 110 11.35 -1.84 -12.66
CA SER A 110 11.12 -0.78 -11.64
C SER A 110 10.36 0.50 -12.01
N ASP A 111 9.46 0.51 -12.99
CA ASP A 111 8.50 1.64 -13.16
C ASP A 111 7.02 1.22 -13.13
N GLY A 112 6.74 -0.03 -12.77
CA GLY A 112 5.41 -0.53 -12.46
C GLY A 112 5.46 -1.36 -11.18
N ILE A 113 4.39 -1.33 -10.38
CA ILE A 113 4.23 -2.18 -9.19
C ILE A 113 4.43 -3.63 -9.64
N SER A 114 5.61 -4.19 -9.37
CA SER A 114 5.99 -5.54 -9.80
C SER A 114 5.03 -6.56 -9.14
N ILE A 115 4.53 -7.50 -9.95
CA ILE A 115 3.48 -8.47 -9.57
C ILE A 115 3.93 -9.34 -8.37
N GLN A 116 5.24 -9.48 -8.19
CA GLN A 116 5.88 -10.18 -7.07
C GLN A 116 5.57 -9.52 -5.72
N ASN A 117 5.48 -8.18 -5.66
CA ASN A 117 5.26 -7.45 -4.40
C ASN A 117 3.76 -7.35 -4.04
N ILE A 118 2.86 -7.39 -5.01
CA ILE A 118 1.41 -7.35 -4.76
C ILE A 118 0.82 -8.73 -4.42
N GLY A 119 1.59 -9.81 -4.57
CA GLY A 119 1.18 -11.18 -4.27
C GLY A 119 0.73 -11.41 -2.82
N GLY A 120 1.28 -10.66 -1.86
CA GLY A 120 0.87 -10.74 -0.45
C GLY A 120 -0.58 -10.33 -0.21
N VAL A 121 -1.07 -9.31 -0.93
CA VAL A 121 -2.45 -8.82 -0.81
C VAL A 121 -3.45 -9.87 -1.30
N PHE A 122 -3.14 -10.56 -2.40
CA PHE A 122 -3.99 -11.64 -2.93
C PHE A 122 -4.11 -12.82 -1.96
N ILE A 123 -3.02 -13.21 -1.29
CA ILE A 123 -3.03 -14.30 -0.31
C ILE A 123 -3.91 -13.95 0.89
N VAL A 124 -3.82 -12.72 1.41
CA VAL A 124 -4.66 -12.27 2.55
C VAL A 124 -6.14 -12.27 2.18
N ILE A 125 -6.49 -11.79 0.98
CA ILE A 125 -7.88 -11.78 0.50
C ILE A 125 -8.42 -13.21 0.36
N LEU A 126 -7.68 -14.12 -0.29
CA LEU A 126 -8.09 -15.52 -0.44
C LEU A 126 -8.21 -16.22 0.92
N GLY A 127 -7.27 -15.99 1.83
CA GLY A 127 -7.32 -16.51 3.20
C GLY A 127 -8.54 -16.00 3.97
N GLY A 128 -8.85 -14.71 3.85
CA GLY A 128 -10.04 -14.10 4.46
C GLY A 128 -11.33 -14.74 3.98
N ILE A 129 -11.48 -14.96 2.67
CA ILE A 129 -12.65 -15.63 2.08
C ILE A 129 -12.80 -17.05 2.63
N VAL A 130 -11.71 -17.82 2.70
CA VAL A 130 -11.75 -19.19 3.22
C VAL A 130 -12.16 -19.22 4.69
N ILE A 131 -11.59 -18.35 5.53
CA ILE A 131 -11.94 -18.25 6.95
C ILE A 131 -13.41 -17.86 7.12
N SER A 132 -13.91 -16.89 6.35
CA SER A 132 -15.31 -16.47 6.38
C SER A 132 -16.27 -17.62 6.04
N VAL A 133 -15.95 -18.42 5.02
CA VAL A 133 -16.77 -19.59 4.65
C VAL A 133 -16.74 -20.64 5.76
N ILE A 134 -15.58 -20.91 6.38
CA ILE A 134 -15.46 -21.86 7.48
C ILE A 134 -16.28 -21.41 8.69
N THR A 135 -16.17 -20.15 9.10
CA THR A 135 -16.96 -19.59 10.21
C THR A 135 -18.45 -19.74 9.94
N LEU A 136 -18.90 -19.41 8.71
CA LEU A 136 -20.29 -19.56 8.32
C LEU A 136 -20.76 -21.02 8.36
N CYS A 137 -19.95 -21.96 7.88
CA CYS A 137 -20.27 -23.38 7.95
C CYS A 137 -20.38 -23.86 9.41
N ILE A 138 -19.45 -23.46 10.28
CA ILE A 138 -19.44 -23.84 11.69
C ILE A 138 -20.72 -23.36 12.39
N GLU A 139 -21.05 -22.07 12.25
CA GLU A 139 -22.28 -21.51 12.83
C GLU A 139 -23.54 -22.21 12.29
N TYR A 140 -23.59 -22.46 10.97
CA TYR A 140 -24.70 -23.17 10.36
C TYR A 140 -24.89 -24.59 10.91
N PHE A 141 -23.80 -25.34 11.13
CA PHE A 141 -23.88 -26.68 11.74
C PHE A 141 -24.30 -26.63 13.21
N TYR A 142 -23.78 -25.66 13.99
CA TYR A 142 -24.20 -25.47 15.38
C TYR A 142 -25.69 -25.11 15.47
N GLN A 143 -26.17 -24.19 14.64
CA GLN A 143 -27.56 -23.77 14.61
C GLN A 143 -28.50 -24.87 14.10
N ARG A 144 -28.05 -25.68 13.13
CA ARG A 144 -28.81 -26.84 12.66
C ARG A 144 -28.89 -27.94 13.74
N LYS A 145 -27.82 -28.16 14.50
CA LYS A 145 -27.81 -29.10 15.63
C LYS A 145 -28.65 -28.58 16.80
N SER A 146 -28.61 -27.28 17.08
CA SER A 146 -29.49 -26.67 18.07
C SER A 146 -30.94 -26.69 17.60
N SER A 147 -31.25 -26.49 16.33
CA SER A 147 -32.62 -26.62 15.82
C SER A 147 -33.17 -28.04 15.97
N VAL A 148 -32.34 -29.09 15.85
CA VAL A 148 -32.76 -30.47 16.13
C VAL A 148 -32.94 -30.71 17.63
N HIS A 149 -32.07 -30.14 18.48
CA HIS A 149 -32.18 -30.24 19.95
C HIS A 149 -33.30 -29.34 20.53
N ASP A 150 -33.64 -28.24 19.86
CA ASP A 150 -34.73 -27.34 20.18
C ASP A 150 -36.05 -27.92 19.68
N LEU A 151 -36.07 -28.63 18.54
CA LEU A 151 -37.24 -29.38 18.07
C LEU A 151 -37.52 -30.63 18.92
N GLU A 152 -36.49 -31.34 19.40
CA GLU A 152 -36.63 -32.46 20.33
C GLU A 152 -37.14 -31.97 21.71
N ASN A 153 -36.55 -30.89 22.25
CA ASN A 153 -37.05 -30.26 23.48
C ASN A 153 -38.46 -29.66 23.32
N HIS A 154 -38.86 -29.17 22.13
CA HIS A 154 -40.22 -28.65 21.92
C HIS A 154 -41.26 -29.77 21.83
N ASN A 155 -40.93 -30.89 21.15
CA ASN A 155 -41.80 -32.05 21.06
C ASN A 155 -42.00 -32.73 22.44
N ASP A 156 -40.94 -32.85 23.25
CA ASP A 156 -41.02 -33.39 24.61
C ASP A 156 -41.80 -32.48 25.59
N VAL A 157 -41.77 -31.16 25.37
CA VAL A 157 -42.54 -30.18 26.16
C VAL A 157 -44.02 -30.16 25.75
N GLU A 158 -44.33 -30.46 24.48
CA GLU A 158 -45.70 -30.51 23.95
C GLU A 158 -46.44 -31.78 24.42
N GLU A 159 -45.77 -32.94 24.40
CA GLU A 159 -46.31 -34.20 24.92
C GLU A 159 -46.55 -34.16 26.44
N ARG A 160 -45.66 -33.48 27.18
CA ARG A 160 -45.82 -33.27 28.63
C ARG A 160 -46.93 -32.25 28.96
N LYS A 161 -47.37 -31.41 28.02
CA LYS A 161 -48.51 -30.48 28.23
C LYS A 161 -49.86 -31.17 28.00
N GLU A 162 -49.98 -32.08 27.03
CA GLU A 162 -51.22 -32.84 26.82
C GLU A 162 -51.51 -33.82 27.96
N THR A 163 -50.49 -34.56 28.45
CA THR A 163 -50.64 -35.50 29.57
C THR A 163 -50.96 -34.82 30.90
N ASN A 164 -50.31 -33.68 31.20
CA ASN A 164 -50.63 -32.90 32.40
C ASN A 164 -51.94 -32.10 32.27
N GLY A 165 -52.32 -31.70 31.04
CA GLY A 165 -53.60 -31.03 30.75
C GLY A 165 -54.80 -31.95 30.93
N ALA A 166 -54.69 -33.21 30.48
CA ALA A 166 -55.73 -34.23 30.69
C ALA A 166 -55.86 -34.62 32.17
N SER A 167 -54.76 -34.68 32.93
CA SER A 167 -54.77 -34.97 34.37
C SER A 167 -55.27 -33.81 35.24
N LEU A 168 -55.06 -32.55 34.84
CA LEU A 168 -55.60 -31.37 35.54
C LEU A 168 -57.08 -31.13 35.23
N ALA A 169 -57.58 -31.57 34.07
CA ALA A 169 -59.00 -31.52 33.74
C ALA A 169 -59.84 -32.47 34.63
N SER A 170 -59.30 -33.65 34.97
CA SER A 170 -59.97 -34.59 35.88
C SER A 170 -59.87 -34.18 37.36
N LEU A 171 -58.79 -33.49 37.77
CA LEU A 171 -58.64 -32.95 39.14
C LEU A 171 -59.42 -31.64 39.38
N ARG A 172 -59.77 -30.88 38.34
CA ARG A 172 -60.60 -29.67 38.49
C ARG A 172 -62.09 -29.92 38.73
N TYR A 173 -62.59 -31.15 38.52
CA TYR A 173 -63.98 -31.47 38.83
C TYR A 173 -64.26 -31.53 40.34
N HIS A 174 -63.22 -31.55 41.17
CA HIS A 174 -63.36 -31.75 42.61
C HIS A 174 -63.15 -30.50 43.48
N ASN A 175 -62.68 -29.38 42.91
CA ASN A 175 -62.18 -28.25 43.72
C ASN A 175 -62.75 -26.86 43.37
N ASN A 176 -63.87 -26.77 42.65
CA ASN A 176 -64.56 -25.49 42.42
C ASN A 176 -65.84 -25.36 43.27
N SER A 177 -65.70 -25.60 44.58
CA SER A 177 -66.58 -25.02 45.59
C SER A 177 -65.78 -23.98 46.35
N SER A 178 -66.27 -22.73 46.31
CA SER A 178 -65.86 -21.56 47.11
C SER A 178 -65.01 -20.51 46.38
N GLY A 179 -65.72 -19.54 45.77
CA GLY A 179 -65.55 -18.07 45.81
C GLY A 179 -64.16 -17.44 45.60
N SER A 180 -64.02 -16.16 45.26
CA SER A 180 -64.86 -15.10 44.74
C SER A 180 -63.91 -13.89 44.60
N ALA A 181 -64.09 -13.09 43.54
CA ALA A 181 -63.55 -11.73 43.35
C ALA A 181 -62.01 -11.62 43.13
N ASN A 182 -61.46 -10.74 42.29
CA ASN A 182 -61.98 -9.62 41.54
C ASN A 182 -60.97 -9.27 40.43
N HIS A 183 -61.45 -8.66 39.34
CA HIS A 183 -60.85 -7.61 38.49
C HIS A 183 -59.34 -7.31 38.63
N ASN A 184 -58.54 -7.08 37.58
CA ASN A 184 -58.75 -6.36 36.31
C ASN A 184 -57.40 -6.41 35.55
N ASN A 185 -57.40 -6.35 34.21
CA ASN A 185 -56.84 -5.14 33.60
C ASN A 185 -55.51 -5.18 32.80
N HIS A 186 -55.47 -5.76 31.60
CA HIS A 186 -54.97 -5.09 30.36
C HIS A 186 -53.51 -4.53 30.22
N ALA A 187 -52.75 -5.18 29.31
CA ALA A 187 -52.13 -4.64 28.08
C ALA A 187 -50.78 -3.86 28.04
N THR A 188 -49.99 -4.23 27.00
CA THR A 188 -49.24 -3.38 26.01
C THR A 188 -48.08 -2.50 26.54
N SER A 189 -46.99 -2.14 25.86
CA SER A 189 -46.40 -2.32 24.51
C SER A 189 -45.03 -1.55 24.49
N PHE A 190 -44.32 -1.59 23.35
CA PHE A 190 -43.22 -0.70 22.87
C PHE A 190 -41.85 -0.78 23.60
N ALA A 191 -40.68 -0.50 23.02
CA ALA A 191 -40.11 -0.42 21.67
C ALA A 191 -38.64 0.07 21.80
N ALA A 192 -37.88 -0.03 20.70
CA ALA A 192 -36.64 0.70 20.37
C ALA A 192 -35.37 0.30 21.18
N ASP A 193 -34.14 0.40 20.68
CA ASP A 193 -33.62 1.23 19.60
C ASP A 193 -32.28 0.70 19.04
N ASN A 194 -31.97 1.16 17.83
CA ASN A 194 -30.74 0.96 17.07
C ASN A 194 -29.55 1.71 17.68
N ALA A 195 -28.34 1.14 17.55
CA ALA A 195 -27.09 1.90 17.60
C ALA A 195 -26.16 1.43 16.48
N GLY A 196 -25.84 2.35 15.56
CA GLY A 196 -24.85 2.16 14.50
C GLY A 196 -23.42 2.34 14.99
N PHE A 197 -22.47 1.80 14.23
CA PHE A 197 -21.06 2.05 14.43
C PHE A 197 -20.39 2.33 13.07
N GLN A 198 -19.82 3.53 12.96
CA GLN A 198 -18.87 3.88 11.92
C GLN A 198 -17.50 3.30 12.28
N TYR A 199 -16.79 2.75 11.30
CA TYR A 199 -15.64 3.39 10.64
C TYR A 199 -15.58 2.91 9.20
#